data_AF-A0A2G5S9G8-F1
#
_entry.id   AF-A0A2G5S9G8-F1
#
_cell.length_a   1.000
_cell.length_b   1.000
_cell.length_c   1.000
_cell.angle_alpha   90.00
_cell.angle_beta   90.00
_cell.angle_gamma   90.00
#
_symmetry.space_group_name_H-M   'P 1'
#
loop_
_entity.id
_entity.type
_entity.pdbx_description
1 polymer ?
#
loop_
_entity_poly.entity_id
_entity_poly.type
_entity_poly.pdbx_seq_one_letter_code
_entity_poly.pdbx_strand_id
1 'polypeptide(L)'
;MSSEYRCPLEDLLIIDFETTCEENVFDHPVEIIQIGVVVLNIKDKVIREDVVFNKLVKPVVNPILSQHCIELTGIQQDSVDKADTFSVVYQQFLDWLKEHNLDERKFAFVCDGRQDMWRLAQYQFLLIKENFPAIFRQWINMNKIFQDVAKEKYLSIAGRSNLQKMSNFFEIEFDGHAHNAIDDVKFLAKVTKKILDTGRFVNVNETLNCISGWRNVPENVDPNWKLDMHKTHKVIARVLPLASVKRRRAYDPAEDYGICLFCKKSTIDTCVGGVHKQYPADLYSQIKEPFDFATVAGLKRD
;
A
#
# COMPACT_ATOMS: atom_id res chain seq x y z
N MET A 1 -32.12 0.48 17.12
CA MET A 1 -31.73 -0.30 15.93
C MET A 1 -30.36 0.20 15.51
N SER A 2 -29.32 -0.61 15.65
CA SER A 2 -27.97 -0.23 15.21
C SER A 2 -28.01 -0.11 13.69
N SER A 3 -27.86 1.10 13.14
CA SER A 3 -27.85 1.32 11.68
C SER A 3 -26.75 0.46 11.05
N GLU A 4 -27.03 -0.18 9.93
CA GLU A 4 -26.03 -0.93 9.15
C GLU A 4 -24.83 -0.04 8.82
N TYR A 5 -23.63 -0.63 8.80
CA TYR A 5 -22.45 0.08 8.35
C TYR A 5 -22.62 0.51 6.89
N ARG A 6 -22.25 1.75 6.59
CA ARG A 6 -22.30 2.29 5.23
C ARG A 6 -21.01 1.87 4.49
N CYS A 7 -20.95 0.61 4.08
CA CYS A 7 -19.88 0.02 3.30
C CYS A 7 -20.48 -1.02 2.34
N PRO A 8 -20.17 -1.02 1.03
CA PRO A 8 -20.75 -1.99 0.09
C PRO A 8 -20.04 -3.36 0.10
N LEU A 9 -19.05 -3.55 0.96
CA LEU A 9 -18.21 -4.74 1.05
C LEU A 9 -18.65 -5.59 2.26
N GLU A 10 -18.43 -6.90 2.20
CA GLU A 10 -18.72 -7.82 3.31
C GLU A 10 -17.60 -7.77 4.37
N ASP A 11 -16.35 -7.65 3.91
CA ASP A 11 -15.17 -7.59 4.77
C ASP A 11 -14.22 -6.46 4.34
N LEU A 12 -13.51 -5.91 5.32
CA LEU A 12 -12.36 -5.03 5.09
C LEU A 12 -11.11 -5.73 5.60
N LEU A 13 -10.10 -5.87 4.74
CA LEU A 13 -8.80 -6.41 5.13
C LEU A 13 -7.87 -5.25 5.39
N ILE A 14 -7.55 -5.00 6.66
CA ILE A 14 -6.58 -3.98 7.03
C ILE A 14 -5.20 -4.60 6.80
N ILE A 15 -4.39 -3.98 5.94
CA ILE A 15 -3.10 -4.51 5.50
C ILE A 15 -2.01 -3.47 5.64
N ASP A 16 -0.83 -3.95 6.01
CA ASP A 16 0.40 -3.18 6.13
C ASP A 16 1.60 -4.01 5.65
N PHE A 17 2.59 -3.34 5.06
CA PHE A 17 3.85 -3.93 4.65
C PHE A 17 5.03 -3.18 5.26
N GLU A 18 5.92 -3.93 5.93
CA GLU A 18 7.26 -3.43 6.22
C GLU A 18 8.23 -3.80 5.11
N THR A 19 9.22 -2.94 4.87
CA THR A 19 10.23 -3.16 3.82
C THR A 19 11.66 -2.97 4.29
N THR A 20 12.61 -3.54 3.56
CA THR A 20 14.01 -3.12 3.64
C THR A 20 14.11 -1.60 3.46
N CYS A 21 14.97 -0.95 4.24
CA CYS A 21 15.21 0.48 4.16
C CYS A 21 16.61 0.83 4.66
N GLU A 22 17.03 2.05 4.33
CA GLU A 22 18.33 2.61 4.68
C GLU A 22 18.12 4.04 5.18
N GLU A 23 18.90 4.44 6.19
CA GLU A 23 18.75 5.76 6.79
C GLU A 23 19.08 6.86 5.77
N ASN A 24 18.14 7.79 5.54
CA ASN A 24 18.29 8.90 4.59
C ASN A 24 18.60 8.50 3.14
N VAL A 25 18.32 7.25 2.73
CA VAL A 25 18.44 6.80 1.34
C VAL A 25 17.05 6.49 0.79
N PHE A 26 16.53 7.41 -0.02
CA PHE A 26 15.17 7.29 -0.57
C PHE A 26 15.14 6.62 -1.95
N ASP A 27 16.25 6.62 -2.68
CA ASP A 27 16.47 5.79 -3.87
C ASP A 27 16.98 4.40 -3.46
N HIS A 28 16.12 3.63 -2.81
CA HIS A 28 16.44 2.29 -2.33
C HIS A 28 15.50 1.27 -2.99
N PRO A 29 16.01 0.16 -3.55
CA PRO A 29 15.20 -0.93 -4.07
C PRO A 29 14.56 -1.69 -2.89
N VAL A 30 13.44 -1.17 -2.39
CA VAL A 30 12.71 -1.72 -1.25
C VAL A 30 12.17 -3.13 -1.54
N GLU A 31 12.29 -4.03 -0.58
CA GLU A 31 11.68 -5.36 -0.59
C GLU A 31 10.78 -5.55 0.62
N ILE A 32 9.60 -6.13 0.44
CA ILE A 32 8.70 -6.45 1.55
C ILE A 32 9.35 -7.51 2.44
N ILE A 33 9.42 -7.24 3.75
CA ILE A 33 10.00 -8.11 4.78
C ILE A 33 9.00 -8.53 5.86
N GLN A 34 7.82 -7.91 5.90
CA GLN A 34 6.68 -8.36 6.71
C GLN A 34 5.36 -8.03 6.00
N ILE A 35 4.39 -8.93 6.10
CA ILE A 35 3.01 -8.72 5.67
C ILE A 35 2.11 -8.94 6.88
N GLY A 36 1.38 -7.90 7.30
CA GLY A 36 0.36 -7.97 8.34
C GLY A 36 -1.03 -7.75 7.74
N VAL A 37 -1.99 -8.61 8.07
CA VAL A 37 -3.40 -8.45 7.69
C VAL A 37 -4.32 -8.86 8.84
N VAL A 38 -5.33 -8.04 9.13
CA VAL A 38 -6.46 -8.38 10.00
C VAL A 38 -7.78 -8.12 9.29
N VAL A 39 -8.81 -8.88 9.64
CA VAL A 39 -10.13 -8.78 9.00
C VAL A 39 -11.11 -8.02 9.90
N LEU A 40 -11.84 -7.08 9.32
CA LEU A 40 -13.01 -6.44 9.92
C LEU A 40 -14.25 -6.87 9.13
N ASN A 41 -15.13 -7.65 9.78
CA ASN A 41 -16.40 -8.04 9.18
C ASN A 41 -17.42 -6.89 9.30
N ILE A 42 -18.00 -6.48 8.18
CA ILE A 42 -18.89 -5.32 8.11
C ILE A 42 -20.27 -5.60 8.69
N LYS A 43 -20.81 -6.80 8.43
CA LYS A 43 -22.15 -7.20 8.88
C LYS A 43 -22.19 -7.35 10.40
N ASP A 44 -21.24 -8.10 10.95
CA ASP A 44 -21.18 -8.43 12.36
C ASP A 44 -20.50 -7.31 13.18
N LYS A 45 -19.82 -6.37 12.50
CA LYS A 45 -19.13 -5.21 13.10
C LYS A 45 -17.99 -5.60 14.05
N VAL A 46 -17.35 -6.73 13.75
CA VAL A 46 -16.33 -7.37 14.59
C VAL A 46 -15.00 -7.41 13.86
N ILE A 47 -13.94 -6.98 14.57
CA ILE A 47 -12.56 -7.26 14.16
C ILE A 47 -12.30 -8.73 14.48
N ARG A 48 -11.98 -9.53 13.47
CA ARG A 48 -11.73 -10.96 13.56
C ARG A 48 -10.28 -11.18 13.97
N GLU A 49 -9.99 -11.05 15.25
CA GLU A 49 -8.65 -11.31 15.80
C GLU A 49 -8.20 -12.78 15.66
N ASP A 50 -9.14 -13.68 15.36
CA ASP A 50 -8.91 -15.09 15.03
C ASP A 50 -8.52 -15.30 13.56
N VAL A 51 -8.69 -14.29 12.70
CA VAL A 51 -8.40 -14.35 11.26
C VAL A 51 -7.32 -13.32 10.94
N VAL A 52 -6.07 -13.75 11.07
CA VAL A 52 -4.88 -12.91 10.94
C VAL A 52 -3.88 -13.56 10.00
N PHE A 53 -3.33 -12.76 9.07
CA PHE A 53 -2.14 -13.12 8.32
C PHE A 53 -0.97 -12.30 8.84
N ASN A 54 0.08 -12.95 9.34
CA ASN A 54 1.30 -12.26 9.76
C ASN A 54 2.50 -13.12 9.37
N LYS A 55 3.24 -12.68 8.35
CA LYS A 55 4.39 -13.43 7.82
C LYS A 55 5.56 -12.50 7.60
N LEU A 56 6.74 -12.94 8.04
CA LEU A 56 8.00 -12.36 7.60
C LEU A 56 8.34 -12.86 6.20
N VAL A 57 9.09 -12.07 5.47
CA VAL A 57 9.51 -12.32 4.10
C VAL A 57 11.02 -12.14 4.00
N LYS A 58 11.68 -13.07 3.31
CA LYS A 58 13.12 -13.01 3.06
C LYS A 58 13.43 -12.13 1.83
N PRO A 59 14.17 -11.01 2.01
CA PRO A 59 14.63 -10.19 0.90
C PRO A 59 15.75 -10.89 0.11
N VAL A 60 15.85 -10.59 -1.19
CA VAL A 60 16.79 -11.21 -2.13
C VAL A 60 17.74 -10.17 -2.74
N VAL A 61 17.26 -8.96 -3.02
CA VAL A 61 18.08 -7.85 -3.54
C VAL A 61 19.00 -7.31 -2.45
N ASN A 62 18.45 -7.03 -1.27
CA ASN A 62 19.18 -6.55 -0.09
C ASN A 62 18.97 -7.53 1.08
N PRO A 63 19.65 -8.70 1.07
CA PRO A 63 19.40 -9.76 2.06
C PRO A 63 19.83 -9.38 3.48
N ILE A 64 20.69 -8.37 3.63
CA ILE A 64 21.16 -7.88 4.93
C ILE A 64 20.40 -6.60 5.26
N LEU A 65 19.63 -6.64 6.35
CA LEU A 65 18.92 -5.49 6.88
C LEU A 65 19.92 -4.47 7.42
N SER A 66 19.70 -3.20 7.11
CA SER A 66 20.46 -2.12 7.74
C SER A 66 20.13 -2.02 9.23
N GLN A 67 21.05 -1.45 10.01
CA GLN A 67 20.80 -1.19 11.43
C GLN A 67 19.55 -0.30 11.62
N HIS A 68 19.38 0.71 10.76
CA HIS A 68 18.21 1.57 10.77
C HIS A 68 16.91 0.81 10.51
N CYS A 69 16.90 -0.13 9.56
CA CYS A 69 15.74 -0.96 9.27
C CYS A 69 15.35 -1.85 10.45
N ILE A 70 16.33 -2.46 11.11
CA ILE A 70 16.12 -3.28 12.31
C ILE A 70 15.54 -2.43 13.45
N GLU A 71 16.10 -1.25 13.70
CA GLU A 71 15.63 -0.34 14.76
C GLU A 71 14.24 0.22 14.49
N LEU A 72 13.96 0.57 13.23
CA LEU A 72 12.66 1.09 12.81
C LEU A 72 11.59 0.01 12.97
N THR A 73 11.81 -1.17 12.38
CA THR A 73 10.76 -2.20 12.26
C THR A 73 10.70 -3.18 13.43
N GLY A 74 11.78 -3.27 14.21
CA GLY A 74 11.98 -4.29 15.24
C GLY A 74 12.32 -5.69 14.67
N ILE A 75 12.34 -5.86 13.34
CA ILE A 75 12.58 -7.15 12.69
C ILE A 75 14.07 -7.48 12.73
N GLN A 76 14.41 -8.67 13.25
CA GLN A 76 15.79 -9.13 13.38
C GLN A 76 16.26 -9.86 12.12
N GLN A 77 17.56 -9.74 11.81
CA GLN A 77 18.19 -10.41 10.65
C GLN A 77 17.93 -11.93 10.64
N ASP A 78 18.16 -12.59 11.78
CA ASP A 78 17.93 -14.04 11.94
C ASP A 78 16.49 -14.46 11.63
N SER A 79 15.52 -13.56 11.75
CA SER A 79 14.11 -13.82 11.49
C SER A 79 13.81 -13.78 9.99
N VAL A 80 14.33 -12.79 9.25
CA VAL A 80 14.18 -12.73 7.78
C VAL A 80 15.03 -13.78 7.08
N ASP A 81 16.18 -14.17 7.64
CA ASP A 81 17.03 -15.21 7.07
C ASP A 81 16.34 -16.58 6.99
N LYS A 82 15.46 -16.86 7.95
CA LYS A 82 14.66 -18.09 8.09
C LYS A 82 13.29 -18.01 7.41
N ALA A 83 12.89 -16.82 6.95
CA ALA A 83 11.62 -16.62 6.29
C ALA A 83 11.63 -17.17 4.86
N ASP A 84 10.43 -17.39 4.32
CA ASP A 84 10.23 -17.70 2.91
C ASP A 84 10.37 -16.43 2.05
N THR A 85 10.71 -16.58 0.77
CA THR A 85 10.75 -15.44 -0.16
C THR A 85 9.35 -14.93 -0.50
N PHE A 86 9.26 -13.70 -1.03
CA PHE A 86 7.97 -13.05 -1.27
C PHE A 86 7.01 -13.90 -2.12
N SER A 87 7.48 -14.54 -3.21
CA SER A 87 6.60 -15.37 -4.06
C SER A 87 5.96 -16.53 -3.28
N VAL A 88 6.70 -17.16 -2.36
CA VAL A 88 6.17 -18.24 -1.51
C VAL A 88 5.19 -17.69 -0.48
N VAL A 89 5.53 -16.59 0.19
CA VAL A 89 4.64 -15.96 1.18
C VAL A 89 3.37 -15.42 0.53
N TYR A 90 3.45 -14.88 -0.68
CA TYR A 90 2.29 -14.43 -1.44
C TYR A 90 1.38 -15.60 -1.80
N GLN A 91 1.93 -16.76 -2.17
CA GLN A 91 1.11 -17.96 -2.38
C GLN A 91 0.42 -18.41 -1.08
N GLN A 92 1.14 -18.39 0.06
CA GLN A 92 0.54 -18.64 1.38
C GLN A 92 -0.58 -17.64 1.70
N PHE A 93 -0.41 -16.38 1.33
CA PHE A 93 -1.44 -15.34 1.48
C PHE A 93 -2.69 -15.65 0.65
N LEU A 94 -2.53 -16.04 -0.61
CA LEU A 94 -3.66 -16.44 -1.46
C LEU A 94 -4.40 -17.67 -0.93
N ASP A 95 -3.68 -18.64 -0.38
CA ASP A 95 -4.30 -19.83 0.20
C ASP A 95 -5.01 -19.51 1.52
N TRP A 96 -4.47 -18.60 2.33
CA TRP A 96 -5.12 -18.06 3.52
C TRP A 96 -6.44 -17.33 3.19
N LEU A 97 -6.47 -16.53 2.11
CA LEU A 97 -7.72 -15.91 1.63
C LEU A 97 -8.79 -16.97 1.31
N LYS A 98 -8.41 -18.05 0.63
CA LYS A 98 -9.33 -19.15 0.29
C LYS A 98 -9.80 -19.90 1.53
N GLU A 99 -8.89 -20.22 2.45
CA GLU A 99 -9.20 -20.93 3.70
C GLU A 99 -10.28 -20.21 4.51
N HIS A 100 -10.21 -18.88 4.55
CA HIS A 100 -11.17 -18.04 5.29
C HIS A 100 -12.36 -17.56 4.45
N ASN A 101 -12.54 -18.07 3.22
CA ASN A 101 -13.63 -17.70 2.31
C ASN A 101 -13.70 -16.19 2.02
N LEU A 102 -12.55 -15.52 1.94
CA LEU A 102 -12.44 -14.10 1.64
C LEU A 102 -12.48 -13.91 0.12
N ASP A 103 -13.67 -13.62 -0.41
CA ASP A 103 -13.90 -13.39 -1.84
C ASP A 103 -13.38 -12.01 -2.26
N GLU A 104 -12.45 -11.99 -3.21
CA GLU A 104 -11.81 -10.78 -3.76
C GLU A 104 -12.80 -9.73 -4.29
N ARG A 105 -14.02 -10.14 -4.67
CA ARG A 105 -15.09 -9.22 -5.10
C ARG A 105 -15.90 -8.65 -3.95
N LYS A 106 -15.75 -9.18 -2.74
CA LYS A 106 -16.55 -8.82 -1.56
C LYS A 106 -15.73 -8.15 -0.48
N PHE A 107 -14.41 -8.15 -0.57
CA PHE A 107 -13.54 -7.36 0.31
C PHE A 107 -12.77 -6.27 -0.45
N ALA A 108 -12.24 -5.32 0.31
CA ALA A 108 -11.17 -4.44 -0.16
C ALA A 108 -10.12 -4.26 0.94
N PHE A 109 -8.89 -3.95 0.52
CA PHE A 109 -7.84 -3.59 1.46
C PHE A 109 -8.06 -2.19 2.03
N VAL A 110 -7.68 -2.02 3.30
CA VAL A 110 -7.57 -0.74 4.00
C VAL A 110 -6.11 -0.54 4.37
N CYS A 111 -5.54 0.58 3.96
CA CYS A 111 -4.18 0.99 4.31
C CYS A 111 -4.25 2.36 4.99
N ASP A 112 -3.23 2.70 5.77
CA ASP A 112 -3.14 4.03 6.38
C ASP A 112 -3.01 5.11 5.29
N GLY A 113 -2.39 4.78 4.15
CA GLY A 113 -2.10 5.70 3.07
C GLY A 113 -2.12 5.03 1.70
N ARG A 114 -1.28 5.54 0.80
CA ARG A 114 -1.14 4.96 -0.55
C ARG A 114 0.10 4.09 -0.71
N GLN A 115 1.04 4.11 0.23
CA GLN A 115 2.39 3.56 0.02
C GLN A 115 2.35 2.07 -0.24
N ASP A 116 1.60 1.31 0.56
CA ASP A 116 1.46 -0.15 0.47
C ASP A 116 1.08 -0.62 -0.92
N MET A 117 0.00 -0.05 -1.46
CA MET A 117 -0.54 -0.47 -2.76
C MET A 117 0.20 0.19 -3.93
N TRP A 118 0.40 1.51 -3.88
CA TRP A 118 0.97 2.24 -5.01
C TRP A 118 2.47 2.01 -5.17
N ARG A 119 3.24 1.99 -4.09
CA ARG A 119 4.70 1.88 -4.15
C ARG A 119 5.16 0.47 -3.82
N LEU A 120 4.88 -0.01 -2.61
CA LEU A 120 5.53 -1.20 -2.05
C LEU A 120 5.14 -2.48 -2.79
N ALA A 121 3.85 -2.81 -2.84
CA ALA A 121 3.36 -3.97 -3.56
C ALA A 121 3.70 -3.86 -5.05
N GLN A 122 3.43 -2.71 -5.69
CA GLN A 122 3.71 -2.55 -7.11
C GLN A 122 5.18 -2.82 -7.44
N TYR A 123 6.09 -2.30 -6.62
CA TYR A 123 7.51 -2.49 -6.81
C TYR A 123 7.95 -3.94 -6.53
N GLN A 124 7.44 -4.55 -5.45
CA GLN A 124 7.74 -5.95 -5.14
C GLN A 124 7.35 -6.90 -6.28
N PHE A 125 6.19 -6.69 -6.91
CA PHE A 125 5.75 -7.48 -8.06
C PHE A 125 6.66 -7.29 -9.30
N LEU A 126 7.24 -6.10 -9.47
CA LEU A 126 8.24 -5.86 -10.52
C LEU A 126 9.55 -6.63 -10.23
N LEU A 127 10.00 -6.67 -8.98
CA LEU A 127 11.21 -7.39 -8.59
C LEU A 127 11.12 -8.90 -8.86
N ILE A 128 9.98 -9.51 -8.54
CA ILE A 128 9.72 -10.94 -8.79
C ILE A 128 9.30 -11.23 -10.23
N LYS A 129 9.16 -10.18 -11.07
CA LYS A 129 8.77 -10.26 -12.48
C LYS A 129 7.39 -10.91 -12.70
N GLU A 130 6.45 -10.60 -11.82
CA GLU A 130 5.06 -11.07 -11.91
C GLU A 130 4.08 -9.95 -12.25
N ASN A 131 2.90 -10.34 -12.72
CA ASN A 131 1.80 -9.42 -13.01
C ASN A 131 1.25 -8.81 -11.72
N PHE A 132 0.91 -7.52 -11.74
CA PHE A 132 0.35 -6.86 -10.57
C PHE A 132 -1.13 -7.26 -10.38
N PRO A 133 -1.50 -7.86 -9.24
CA PRO A 133 -2.78 -8.55 -9.08
C PRO A 133 -3.93 -7.56 -8.88
N ALA A 134 -5.13 -7.95 -9.32
CA ALA A 134 -6.33 -7.11 -9.25
C ALA A 134 -6.71 -6.71 -7.81
N ILE A 135 -6.46 -7.58 -6.82
CA ILE A 135 -6.75 -7.32 -5.40
C ILE A 135 -6.04 -6.08 -4.85
N PHE A 136 -4.84 -5.75 -5.36
CA PHE A 136 -4.06 -4.59 -4.91
C PHE A 136 -4.29 -3.33 -5.75
N ARG A 137 -5.18 -3.36 -6.74
CA ARG A 137 -5.42 -2.23 -7.66
C ARG A 137 -6.48 -1.25 -7.19
N GLN A 138 -7.15 -1.55 -6.09
CA GLN A 138 -8.17 -0.72 -5.49
C GLN A 138 -8.14 -0.93 -3.98
N TRP A 139 -8.15 0.17 -3.23
CA TRP A 139 -8.11 0.10 -1.78
C TRP A 139 -8.78 1.32 -1.16
N ILE A 140 -8.95 1.24 0.15
CA ILE A 140 -9.39 2.32 1.00
C ILE A 140 -8.14 2.94 1.63
N ASN A 141 -7.77 4.12 1.16
CA ASN A 141 -6.79 4.97 1.83
C ASN A 141 -7.47 5.61 3.04
N MET A 142 -7.17 5.12 4.24
CA MET A 142 -7.81 5.56 5.47
C MET A 142 -7.44 6.99 5.83
N ASN A 143 -6.20 7.43 5.55
CA ASN A 143 -5.80 8.82 5.79
C ASN A 143 -6.63 9.83 4.98
N LYS A 144 -7.09 9.48 3.77
CA LYS A 144 -8.02 10.36 3.03
C LYS A 144 -9.37 10.49 3.73
N ILE A 145 -9.92 9.39 4.25
CA ILE A 145 -11.18 9.42 5.01
C ILE A 145 -10.97 10.21 6.31
N PHE A 146 -9.85 9.98 6.99
CA PHE A 146 -9.47 10.67 8.20
C PHE A 146 -9.31 12.19 7.99
N GLN A 147 -8.67 12.63 6.92
CA GLN A 147 -8.60 14.05 6.55
C GLN A 147 -10.00 14.67 6.42
N ASP A 148 -10.93 13.97 5.76
CA ASP A 148 -12.31 14.43 5.63
C ASP A 148 -13.08 14.41 6.97
N VAL A 149 -12.69 13.55 7.92
CA VAL A 149 -13.28 13.45 9.27
C VAL A 149 -12.75 14.57 10.17
N ALA A 150 -11.42 14.76 10.19
CA ALA A 150 -10.75 15.76 11.01
C ALA A 150 -10.94 17.19 10.46
N LYS A 151 -11.19 17.34 9.15
CA LYS A 151 -11.39 18.62 8.46
C LYS A 151 -10.29 19.63 8.83
N GLU A 152 -10.69 20.82 9.29
CA GLU A 152 -9.80 21.91 9.70
C GLU A 152 -8.82 21.51 10.82
N LYS A 153 -9.19 20.53 11.66
CA LYS A 153 -8.32 20.04 12.73
C LYS A 153 -7.15 19.20 12.19
N TYR A 154 -7.23 18.68 10.96
CA TYR A 154 -6.22 17.73 10.45
C TYR A 154 -4.78 18.26 10.53
N LEU A 155 -4.59 19.54 10.20
CA LEU A 155 -3.26 20.17 10.18
C LEU A 155 -2.70 20.48 11.57
N SER A 156 -3.55 20.60 12.59
CA SER A 156 -3.13 20.92 13.97
C SER A 156 -2.92 19.69 14.84
N ILE A 157 -3.26 18.50 14.36
CA ILE A 157 -3.05 17.25 15.10
C ILE A 157 -1.55 16.93 15.13
N ALA A 158 -1.01 16.81 16.35
CA ALA A 158 0.37 16.39 16.57
C ALA A 158 0.60 14.95 16.08
N GLY A 159 1.81 14.67 15.58
CA GLY A 159 2.19 13.34 15.11
C GLY A 159 3.05 13.40 13.84
N ARG A 160 4.01 12.47 13.74
CA ARG A 160 4.93 12.37 12.59
C ARG A 160 4.42 11.41 11.51
N SER A 161 3.61 10.42 11.87
CA SER A 161 2.97 9.47 10.95
C SER A 161 1.45 9.64 10.88
N ASN A 162 0.78 9.03 9.89
CA ASN A 162 -0.68 9.04 9.82
C ASN A 162 -1.31 8.31 11.01
N LEU A 163 -0.75 7.15 11.39
CA LEU A 163 -1.25 6.36 12.53
C LEU A 163 -1.15 7.14 13.84
N GLN A 164 -0.04 7.84 14.10
CA GLN A 164 0.10 8.71 15.28
C GLN A 164 -0.95 9.83 15.29
N LYS A 165 -1.22 10.46 14.15
CA LYS A 165 -2.27 11.49 14.05
C LYS A 165 -3.65 10.90 14.29
N MET A 166 -3.94 9.72 13.75
CA MET A 166 -5.21 9.03 14.01
C MET A 166 -5.33 8.65 15.50
N SER A 167 -4.27 8.17 16.14
CA SER A 167 -4.25 7.81 17.56
C SER A 167 -4.59 9.03 18.42
N ASN A 168 -3.89 10.15 18.20
CA ASN A 168 -4.12 11.40 18.93
C ASN A 168 -5.52 11.99 18.70
N PHE A 169 -6.08 11.85 17.49
CA PHE A 169 -7.40 12.40 17.18
C PHE A 169 -8.55 11.55 17.72
N PHE A 170 -8.46 10.23 17.61
CA PHE A 170 -9.51 9.31 18.04
C PHE A 170 -9.36 8.89 19.51
N GLU A 171 -8.28 9.30 20.17
CA GLU A 171 -7.92 8.92 21.53
C GLU A 171 -7.85 7.39 21.67
N ILE A 172 -7.29 6.73 20.66
CA ILE A 172 -7.06 5.28 20.64
C ILE A 172 -5.58 5.05 20.88
N GLU A 173 -5.26 4.36 21.98
CA GLU A 173 -3.88 3.98 22.30
C GLU A 173 -3.32 3.04 21.23
N PHE A 174 -2.08 3.31 20.82
CA PHE A 174 -1.31 2.41 19.98
C PHE A 174 -0.65 1.36 20.88
N ASP A 175 -0.99 0.09 20.66
CA ASP A 175 -0.46 -1.04 21.42
C ASP A 175 0.54 -1.79 20.53
N GLY A 176 1.71 -2.10 21.08
CA GLY A 176 2.82 -2.72 20.36
C GLY A 176 3.87 -1.74 19.85
N HIS A 177 4.61 -2.16 18.81
CA HIS A 177 5.73 -1.42 18.24
C HIS A 177 5.31 -0.78 16.91
N ALA A 178 5.40 0.56 16.80
CA ALA A 178 5.12 1.25 15.54
C ALA A 178 6.13 0.80 14.47
N HIS A 179 5.66 0.63 13.23
CA HIS A 179 6.42 -0.01 12.13
C HIS A 179 6.63 -1.52 12.34
N ASN A 180 5.75 -2.16 13.10
CA ASN A 180 5.54 -3.59 13.03
C ASN A 180 4.21 -3.85 12.33
N ALA A 181 4.22 -4.56 11.20
CA ALA A 181 3.04 -4.64 10.36
C ALA A 181 1.80 -5.17 11.09
N ILE A 182 1.95 -6.11 12.04
CA ILE A 182 0.78 -6.66 12.75
C ILE A 182 0.21 -5.68 13.79
N ASP A 183 1.06 -4.89 14.44
CA ASP A 183 0.62 -3.90 15.43
C ASP A 183 -0.04 -2.70 14.72
N ASP A 184 0.54 -2.26 13.61
CA ASP A 184 0.02 -1.21 12.74
C ASP A 184 -1.39 -1.56 12.22
N VAL A 185 -1.62 -2.78 11.69
CA VAL A 185 -2.96 -3.17 11.20
C VAL A 185 -3.98 -3.37 12.33
N LYS A 186 -3.58 -3.86 13.50
CA LYS A 186 -4.49 -4.00 14.66
C LYS A 186 -4.97 -2.63 15.12
N PHE A 187 -4.04 -1.67 15.23
CA PHE A 187 -4.39 -0.30 15.55
C PHE A 187 -5.30 0.32 14.47
N LEU A 188 -4.93 0.19 13.20
CA LEU A 188 -5.71 0.74 12.09
C LEU A 188 -7.09 0.10 11.96
N ALA A 189 -7.26 -1.17 12.34
CA ALA A 189 -8.57 -1.82 12.43
C ALA A 189 -9.47 -1.18 13.49
N LYS A 190 -8.94 -0.84 14.68
CA LYS A 190 -9.67 -0.10 15.72
C LYS A 190 -10.12 1.27 15.22
N VAL A 191 -9.24 2.00 14.52
CA VAL A 191 -9.56 3.30 13.90
C VAL A 191 -10.64 3.14 12.81
N THR A 192 -10.48 2.17 11.92
CA THR A 192 -11.43 1.88 10.83
C THR A 192 -12.82 1.59 11.39
N LYS A 193 -12.90 0.73 12.41
CA LYS A 193 -14.13 0.42 13.12
C LYS A 193 -14.73 1.66 13.79
N LYS A 194 -13.92 2.48 14.49
CA LYS A 194 -14.38 3.73 15.11
C LYS A 194 -15.00 4.68 14.09
N ILE A 195 -14.42 4.81 12.90
CA ILE A 195 -14.97 5.63 11.81
C ILE A 195 -16.31 5.06 11.31
N LEU A 196 -16.40 3.75 11.09
CA LEU A 196 -17.65 3.08 10.68
C LEU A 196 -18.76 3.24 11.73
N ASP A 197 -18.42 3.18 13.03
CA ASP A 197 -19.35 3.37 14.14
C ASP A 197 -19.99 4.78 14.16
N THR A 198 -19.37 5.78 13.50
CA THR A 198 -19.96 7.12 13.33
C THR A 198 -21.02 7.18 12.21
N GLY A 199 -21.27 6.09 11.49
CA GLY A 199 -22.14 6.06 10.31
C GLY A 199 -21.49 6.66 9.06
N ARG A 200 -20.16 6.81 9.06
CA ARG A 200 -19.41 7.29 7.90
C ARG A 200 -19.50 6.28 6.76
N PHE A 201 -19.66 6.78 5.53
CA PHE A 201 -19.53 5.95 4.34
C PHE A 201 -18.05 5.62 4.11
N VAL A 202 -17.70 4.34 4.18
CA VAL A 202 -16.36 3.82 3.91
C VAL A 202 -16.45 2.98 2.64
N ASN A 203 -15.70 3.38 1.62
CA ASN A 203 -15.64 2.70 0.35
C ASN A 203 -14.26 2.94 -0.27
N VAL A 204 -13.86 2.08 -1.21
CA VAL A 204 -12.64 2.24 -2.01
C VAL A 204 -12.60 3.67 -2.57
N ASN A 205 -11.52 4.37 -2.25
CA ASN A 205 -11.34 5.79 -2.59
C ASN A 205 -10.08 6.04 -3.44
N GLU A 206 -9.25 5.01 -3.64
CA GLU A 206 -8.08 5.04 -4.51
C GLU A 206 -7.98 3.79 -5.39
N THR A 207 -7.34 3.95 -6.54
CA THR A 207 -7.07 2.88 -7.49
C THR A 207 -5.78 3.15 -8.26
N LEU A 208 -5.24 2.10 -8.87
CA LEU A 208 -4.09 2.17 -9.77
C LEU A 208 -4.53 2.12 -11.24
N ASN A 209 -4.21 3.18 -12.00
CA ASN A 209 -4.45 3.29 -13.44
C ASN A 209 -3.16 3.14 -14.25
N CYS A 210 -3.25 2.57 -15.45
CA CYS A 210 -2.11 2.48 -16.36
C CYS A 210 -1.69 3.83 -16.98
N ILE A 211 -2.62 4.79 -17.02
CA ILE A 211 -2.37 6.14 -17.54
C ILE A 211 -3.03 7.14 -16.59
N SER A 212 -2.38 8.28 -16.39
CA SER A 212 -2.91 9.41 -15.64
C SER A 212 -2.57 10.73 -16.32
N GLY A 213 -3.51 11.68 -16.34
CA GLY A 213 -3.34 12.96 -17.05
C GLY A 213 -2.19 13.81 -16.52
N TRP A 214 -1.94 13.80 -15.20
CA TRP A 214 -0.84 14.58 -14.60
C TRP A 214 0.55 14.10 -15.06
N ARG A 215 0.66 12.84 -15.51
CA ARG A 215 1.88 12.26 -16.07
C ARG A 215 2.16 12.69 -17.52
N ASN A 216 1.28 13.46 -18.15
CA ASN A 216 1.51 14.01 -19.49
C ASN A 216 2.31 15.32 -19.46
N VAL A 217 2.48 15.92 -18.29
CA VAL A 217 3.25 17.15 -18.12
C VAL A 217 4.67 16.74 -17.73
N PRO A 218 5.69 17.08 -18.54
CA PRO A 218 7.09 16.89 -18.14
C PRO A 218 7.40 17.65 -16.86
N GLU A 219 8.18 17.04 -15.96
CA GLU A 219 8.60 17.67 -14.72
C GLU A 219 10.14 17.82 -14.72
N ASN A 220 10.62 18.96 -14.24
CA ASN A 220 12.05 19.13 -14.02
C ASN A 220 12.46 18.34 -12.78
N VAL A 221 13.39 17.40 -12.96
CA VAL A 221 13.92 16.61 -11.84
C VAL A 221 14.81 17.52 -11.01
N ASP A 222 14.48 17.67 -9.73
CA ASP A 222 15.32 18.39 -8.78
C ASP A 222 16.68 17.67 -8.66
N PRO A 223 17.84 18.35 -8.84
CA PRO A 223 19.14 17.69 -8.76
C PRO A 223 19.42 17.01 -7.42
N ASN A 224 18.74 17.40 -6.34
CA ASN A 224 18.86 16.83 -5.00
C ASN A 224 17.68 15.91 -4.66
N TRP A 225 16.96 15.39 -5.66
CA TRP A 225 15.75 14.59 -5.45
C TRP A 225 15.98 13.39 -4.51
N LYS A 226 17.15 12.74 -4.57
CA LYS A 226 17.53 11.60 -3.73
C LYS A 226 17.68 11.91 -2.25
N LEU A 227 17.93 13.17 -1.90
CA LEU A 227 18.15 13.61 -0.52
C LEU A 227 16.85 13.99 0.19
N ASP A 228 15.72 13.95 -0.52
CA ASP A 228 14.42 14.34 0.00
C ASP A 228 13.37 13.29 -0.36
N MET A 229 12.72 12.74 0.67
CA MET A 229 11.71 11.70 0.51
C MET A 229 10.55 12.14 -0.40
N HIS A 230 10.09 13.39 -0.29
CA HIS A 230 8.97 13.88 -1.09
C HIS A 230 9.36 14.02 -2.56
N LYS A 231 10.53 14.57 -2.85
CA LYS A 231 11.06 14.69 -4.22
C LYS A 231 11.32 13.31 -4.84
N THR A 232 11.89 12.38 -4.07
CA THR A 232 12.05 11.00 -4.51
C THR A 232 10.72 10.33 -4.82
N HIS A 233 9.71 10.49 -3.97
CA HIS A 233 8.37 9.97 -4.26
C HIS A 233 7.75 10.56 -5.52
N LYS A 234 8.02 11.82 -5.89
CA LYS A 234 7.57 12.39 -7.17
C LYS A 234 8.23 11.69 -8.36
N VAL A 235 9.54 11.46 -8.30
CA VAL A 235 10.29 10.72 -9.33
C VAL A 235 9.76 9.30 -9.46
N ILE A 236 9.63 8.56 -8.35
CA ILE A 236 9.06 7.20 -8.32
C ILE A 236 7.64 7.18 -8.89
N ALA A 237 6.83 8.21 -8.59
CA ALA A 237 5.47 8.32 -9.13
C ALA A 237 5.44 8.45 -10.66
N ARG A 238 6.53 8.83 -11.33
CA ARG A 238 6.62 8.84 -12.80
C ARG A 238 7.15 7.53 -13.36
N VAL A 239 7.99 6.85 -12.60
CA VAL A 239 8.73 5.63 -13.00
C VAL A 239 7.92 4.36 -12.82
N LEU A 240 7.04 4.29 -11.82
CA LEU A 240 6.17 3.14 -11.62
C LEU A 240 5.08 3.04 -12.71
N PRO A 241 4.89 1.88 -13.37
CA PRO A 241 3.95 1.68 -14.47
C PRO A 241 2.52 2.14 -14.20
N LEU A 242 2.03 1.94 -12.98
CA LEU A 242 0.69 2.29 -12.55
C LEU A 242 0.69 3.53 -11.65
N ALA A 243 -0.24 4.44 -11.91
CA ALA A 243 -0.44 5.68 -11.18
C ALA A 243 -1.58 5.55 -10.16
N SER A 244 -1.35 5.96 -8.92
CA SER A 244 -2.44 6.14 -7.94
C SER A 244 -3.34 7.29 -8.39
N VAL A 245 -4.65 7.03 -8.37
CA VAL A 245 -5.71 7.98 -8.75
C VAL A 245 -6.83 7.92 -7.73
N LYS A 246 -7.30 9.10 -7.29
CA LYS A 246 -8.50 9.22 -6.45
C LYS A 246 -9.74 8.82 -7.25
N ARG A 247 -10.58 7.96 -6.67
CA ARG A 247 -11.89 7.64 -7.27
C ARG A 247 -12.84 8.84 -7.17
N ARG A 248 -13.56 9.12 -8.26
CA ARG A 248 -14.56 10.20 -8.34
C ARG A 248 -15.98 9.73 -8.06
N ARG A 249 -16.25 8.43 -8.22
CA ARG A 249 -17.51 7.78 -7.89
C ARG A 249 -17.28 6.65 -6.90
N ALA A 250 -18.32 6.28 -6.18
CA ALA A 250 -18.34 5.09 -5.34
C ALA A 250 -17.89 3.87 -6.15
N TYR A 251 -17.14 2.98 -5.49
CA TYR A 251 -16.76 1.70 -6.05
C TYR A 251 -17.94 0.74 -5.95
N ASP A 252 -18.21 0.08 -7.06
CA ASP A 252 -19.15 -1.02 -7.21
C ASP A 252 -18.34 -2.28 -7.54
N PRO A 253 -18.24 -3.26 -6.63
CA PRO A 253 -17.44 -4.44 -6.86
C PRO A 253 -17.87 -5.27 -8.09
N ALA A 254 -19.15 -5.21 -8.50
CA ALA A 254 -19.65 -5.93 -9.66
C ALA A 254 -19.10 -5.35 -10.97
N GLU A 255 -18.97 -4.02 -11.04
CA GLU A 255 -18.52 -3.31 -12.25
C GLU A 255 -17.02 -3.01 -12.25
N ASP A 256 -16.45 -2.74 -11.09
CA ASP A 256 -15.13 -2.11 -10.97
C ASP A 256 -14.02 -3.10 -10.60
N TYR A 257 -14.33 -4.23 -9.95
CA TYR A 257 -13.31 -5.22 -9.58
C TYR A 257 -12.62 -5.77 -10.83
N GLY A 258 -11.29 -5.69 -10.85
CA GLY A 258 -10.50 -6.20 -11.96
C GLY A 258 -10.56 -5.35 -13.23
N ILE A 259 -11.01 -4.09 -13.16
CA ILE A 259 -11.11 -3.19 -14.32
C ILE A 259 -10.27 -1.91 -14.12
N CYS A 260 -9.37 -1.61 -15.06
CA CYS A 260 -8.60 -0.37 -15.02
C CYS A 260 -9.51 0.82 -15.36
N LEU A 261 -9.64 1.81 -14.47
CA LEU A 261 -10.55 2.93 -14.70
C LEU A 261 -10.18 3.81 -15.89
N PHE A 262 -8.90 3.82 -16.31
CA PHE A 262 -8.47 4.53 -17.51
C PHE A 262 -8.83 3.79 -18.80
N CYS A 263 -8.17 2.65 -19.07
CA CYS A 263 -8.31 1.96 -20.37
C CYS A 263 -9.54 1.06 -20.47
N LYS A 264 -10.29 0.85 -19.37
CA LYS A 264 -11.47 -0.01 -19.27
C LYS A 264 -11.22 -1.49 -19.60
N LYS A 265 -9.96 -1.94 -19.55
CA LYS A 265 -9.58 -3.33 -19.78
C LYS A 265 -9.38 -4.07 -18.45
N SER A 266 -9.53 -5.40 -18.53
CA SER A 266 -9.24 -6.34 -17.44
C SER A 266 -7.83 -6.09 -16.89
N THR A 267 -7.73 -5.98 -15.57
CA THR A 267 -6.45 -5.86 -14.86
C THR A 267 -5.83 -7.20 -14.52
N ILE A 268 -6.56 -8.29 -14.78
CA ILE A 268 -6.15 -9.66 -14.47
C ILE A 268 -5.30 -10.22 -15.61
N ASP A 269 -5.69 -9.95 -16.86
CA ASP A 269 -5.06 -10.56 -18.05
C ASP A 269 -4.49 -9.53 -19.06
N THR A 270 -5.03 -8.31 -19.12
CA THR A 270 -4.72 -7.38 -20.21
C THR A 270 -3.92 -6.16 -19.75
N CYS A 271 -4.36 -5.50 -18.69
CA CYS A 271 -3.77 -4.27 -18.15
C CYS A 271 -2.90 -4.56 -16.93
N VAL A 272 -2.14 -5.65 -16.93
CA VAL A 272 -1.49 -6.28 -15.77
C VAL A 272 -0.32 -5.51 -15.11
N GLY A 273 -0.05 -4.28 -15.54
CA GLY A 273 0.98 -3.43 -14.91
C GLY A 273 2.42 -3.74 -15.30
N GLY A 274 2.70 -4.81 -16.05
CA GLY A 274 4.06 -5.18 -16.48
C GLY A 274 4.70 -4.27 -17.54
N VAL A 275 3.93 -3.41 -18.22
CA VAL A 275 4.45 -2.48 -19.25
C VAL A 275 4.02 -1.05 -18.96
N HIS A 276 5.00 -0.17 -18.80
CA HIS A 276 4.78 1.26 -18.57
C HIS A 276 4.15 1.95 -19.80
N LYS A 277 2.91 2.42 -19.68
CA LYS A 277 2.16 3.07 -20.80
C LYS A 277 2.48 4.56 -20.98
N GLN A 278 3.12 5.21 -20.01
CA GLN A 278 3.58 6.61 -20.10
C GLN A 278 5.08 6.74 -19.74
N TYR A 279 5.94 5.95 -20.41
CA TYR A 279 7.36 5.85 -20.05
C TYR A 279 8.03 7.24 -19.96
N PRO A 280 8.65 7.60 -18.82
CA PRO A 280 9.09 8.97 -18.56
C PRO A 280 10.50 9.22 -19.13
N ALA A 281 10.63 9.19 -20.46
CA ALA A 281 11.91 9.42 -21.15
C ALA A 281 12.49 10.81 -20.86
N ASP A 282 11.62 11.81 -20.67
CA ASP A 282 11.97 13.16 -20.24
C ASP A 282 12.67 13.18 -18.88
N LEU A 283 12.22 12.35 -17.94
CA LEU A 283 12.82 12.22 -16.61
C LEU A 283 14.15 11.47 -16.67
N TYR A 284 14.21 10.34 -17.39
CA TYR A 284 15.44 9.56 -17.51
C TYR A 284 16.57 10.30 -18.23
N SER A 285 16.26 11.26 -19.11
CA SER A 285 17.29 12.10 -19.74
C SER A 285 17.92 13.12 -18.78
N GLN A 286 17.23 13.45 -17.67
CA GLN A 286 17.71 14.36 -16.64
C GLN A 286 18.51 13.65 -15.54
N ILE A 287 18.19 12.37 -15.26
CA ILE A 287 18.89 11.56 -14.25
C ILE A 287 20.19 10.98 -14.83
N LYS A 288 21.31 11.60 -14.46
CA LYS A 288 22.66 11.18 -14.89
C LYS A 288 23.33 10.19 -13.95
N GLU A 289 22.95 10.24 -12.68
CA GLU A 289 23.42 9.33 -11.63
C GLU A 289 22.72 7.97 -11.71
N PRO A 290 23.29 6.91 -11.11
CA PRO A 290 22.59 5.63 -10.96
C PRO A 290 21.22 5.84 -10.34
N PHE A 291 20.21 5.06 -10.75
CA PHE A 291 18.88 5.09 -10.14
C PHE A 291 18.56 3.68 -9.70
N ASP A 292 18.92 3.33 -8.47
CA ASP A 292 18.98 1.94 -8.01
C ASP A 292 17.59 1.32 -8.01
N PHE A 293 16.59 2.04 -7.49
CA PHE A 293 15.19 1.61 -7.53
C PHE A 293 14.73 1.27 -8.96
N ALA A 294 15.00 2.15 -9.93
CA ALA A 294 14.58 1.92 -11.32
C ALA A 294 15.41 0.84 -12.02
N THR A 295 16.71 0.76 -11.72
CA THR A 295 17.66 -0.13 -12.39
C THR A 295 17.43 -1.58 -11.98
N VAL A 296 17.32 -1.84 -10.67
CA VAL A 296 17.10 -3.19 -10.13
C VAL A 296 15.80 -3.79 -10.65
N ALA A 297 14.73 -3.00 -10.74
CA ALA A 297 13.44 -3.45 -11.25
C ALA A 297 13.32 -3.42 -12.80
N GLY A 298 14.39 -3.10 -13.53
CA GLY A 298 14.38 -3.06 -14.99
C GLY A 298 13.41 -2.03 -15.58
N LEU A 299 13.20 -0.91 -14.89
CA LEU A 299 12.24 0.13 -15.29
C LEU A 299 12.81 1.13 -16.30
N LYS A 300 14.14 1.17 -16.46
CA LYS A 300 14.81 1.95 -17.51
C LYS A 300 14.91 1.08 -18.78
N ARG A 301 14.48 1.64 -19.92
CA ARG A 301 14.68 1.03 -21.24
C ARG A 301 16.09 1.33 -21.73
N ASP A 302 16.70 0.33 -22.36
CA ASP A 302 17.97 0.47 -23.10
C ASP A 302 17.84 1.41 -24.31
#